data_AF-A0A8T5GU32-F1
#
_entry.id   AF-A0A8T5GU32-F1
#
_cell.length_a   1.000
_cell.length_b   1.000
_cell.length_c   1.000
_cell.angle_alpha   90.00
_cell.angle_beta   90.00
_cell.angle_gamma   90.00
#
_symmetry.space_group_name_H-M   'P 1'
#
loop_
_entity.id
_entity.type
_entity.pdbx_description
1 polymer ?
#
loop_
_entity_poly.entity_id
_entity_poly.type
_entity_poly.pdbx_seq_one_letter_code
_entity_poly.pdbx_strand_id
1 'polypeptide(L)'
;MPFSAQRLWESLGQKGDVSAQSWHSAIDWDAQMTWDETPPTPLFKRLELDEILASEQALAEATDVASGDPGHGVKGGKKKKQKAKGDTKMPEAPEGTTYLEFDTFMKVDLRVGKITSVEDHPNADRLYVVTIDDGSDKERTICAGLKAFYAPE
;
A
#
# COMPACT_ATOMS: atom_id res chain seq x y z
N MET A 1 7.84 14.04 4.48
CA MET A 1 8.56 14.67 3.36
C MET A 1 9.34 15.88 3.87
N PRO A 2 10.60 15.72 4.32
CA PRO A 2 11.36 16.79 4.97
C PRO A 2 11.65 17.98 4.03
N PHE A 3 12.03 17.69 2.78
CA PHE A 3 12.42 18.72 1.81
C PHE A 3 11.27 19.59 1.31
N SER A 4 10.08 19.02 1.13
CA SER A 4 8.90 19.80 0.72
C SER A 4 8.39 20.68 1.86
N ALA A 5 8.51 20.22 3.11
CA ALA A 5 8.14 21.01 4.28
C ALA A 5 9.03 22.26 4.40
N GLN A 6 10.35 22.11 4.22
CA GLN A 6 11.29 23.23 4.24
C GLN A 6 11.02 24.25 3.12
N ARG A 7 10.74 23.79 1.90
CA ARG A 7 10.38 24.70 0.78
C ARG A 7 9.12 25.51 1.06
N LEU A 8 8.11 24.88 1.68
CA LEU A 8 6.89 25.57 2.06
C LEU A 8 7.18 26.64 3.13
N TRP A 9 8.01 26.31 4.12
CA TRP A 9 8.42 27.23 5.18
C TRP A 9 9.09 28.49 4.65
N GLU A 10 10.03 28.33 3.72
CA GLU A 10 10.69 29.45 3.03
C GLU A 10 9.68 30.27 2.21
N SER A 11 8.75 29.61 1.51
CA SER A 11 7.71 30.31 0.74
C SER A 11 6.72 31.11 1.60
N LEU A 12 6.56 30.75 2.87
CA LEU A 12 5.79 31.51 3.85
C LEU A 12 6.60 32.68 4.45
N GLY A 13 7.81 32.93 3.95
CA GLY A 13 8.71 33.97 4.45
C GLY A 13 9.33 33.64 5.82
N GLN A 14 9.22 32.38 6.26
CA GLN A 14 9.79 31.94 7.54
C GLN A 14 11.26 31.57 7.37
N LYS A 15 12.08 31.92 8.36
CA LYS A 15 13.54 31.69 8.34
C LYS A 15 13.90 30.46 9.15
N GLY A 16 15.02 29.83 8.80
CA GLY A 16 15.56 28.67 9.52
C GLY A 16 15.01 27.34 9.04
N ASP A 17 15.30 26.28 9.79
CA ASP A 17 14.88 24.91 9.49
C ASP A 17 13.55 24.59 10.18
N VAL A 18 12.58 24.07 9.42
CA VAL A 18 11.32 23.51 9.91
C VAL A 18 11.55 22.44 10.96
N SER A 19 12.55 21.59 10.77
CA SER A 19 12.78 20.44 11.64
C SER A 19 13.17 20.85 13.06
N ALA A 20 13.71 22.05 13.22
CA ALA A 20 14.09 22.63 14.50
C ALA A 20 12.93 23.36 15.21
N GLN A 21 11.77 23.50 14.57
CA GLN A 21 10.62 24.19 15.16
C GLN A 21 9.86 23.29 16.13
N SER A 22 9.54 23.83 17.31
CA SER A 22 8.72 23.14 18.30
C SER A 22 7.26 23.11 17.86
N TRP A 23 6.57 21.99 18.05
CA TRP A 23 5.12 21.91 17.84
C TRP A 23 4.34 22.96 18.64
N HIS A 24 4.86 23.40 19.79
CA HIS A 24 4.20 24.39 20.64
C HIS A 24 4.22 25.80 20.04
N SER A 25 5.07 26.12 19.06
CA SER A 25 4.99 27.41 18.37
C SER A 25 3.77 27.49 17.45
N ALA A 26 3.20 26.36 17.05
CA ALA A 26 2.01 26.33 16.18
C ALA A 26 0.72 26.78 16.90
N ILE A 27 0.72 26.84 18.24
CA ILE A 27 -0.43 27.31 19.04
C ILE A 27 -0.28 28.76 19.51
N ASP A 28 0.78 29.45 19.09
CA ASP A 28 0.96 30.88 19.36
C ASP A 28 0.14 31.71 18.37
N TRP A 29 -0.98 32.25 18.84
CA TRP A 29 -1.89 33.08 18.05
C TRP A 29 -1.40 34.51 17.86
N ASP A 30 -0.39 34.93 18.64
CA ASP A 30 0.20 36.27 18.56
C ASP A 30 1.39 36.32 17.56
N ALA A 31 1.72 35.18 16.94
CA ALA A 31 2.80 35.08 15.97
C ALA A 31 2.56 35.96 14.74
N GLN A 32 3.58 36.74 14.36
CA GLN A 32 3.50 37.62 13.20
C GLN A 32 3.44 36.82 11.90
N MET A 33 2.42 37.06 11.08
CA MET A 33 2.34 36.50 9.73
C MET A 33 3.41 37.15 8.85
N THR A 34 4.36 36.33 8.42
CA THR A 34 5.34 36.67 7.38
C THR A 34 4.82 36.22 6.03
N TRP A 35 5.28 36.89 4.98
CA TRP A 35 4.97 36.55 3.61
C TRP A 35 6.24 36.77 2.80
N ASP A 36 6.55 35.85 1.90
CA ASP A 36 7.61 36.09 0.93
C ASP A 36 7.01 36.82 -0.30
N GLU A 37 7.77 37.75 -0.88
CA GLU A 37 7.36 38.50 -2.07
C GLU A 37 7.71 37.75 -3.37
N THR A 38 8.39 36.60 -3.26
CA THR A 38 8.74 35.77 -4.42
C THR A 38 7.50 35.09 -5.01
N PRO A 39 7.46 34.89 -6.34
CA PRO A 39 6.34 34.22 -6.99
C PRO A 39 6.25 32.75 -6.53
N PRO A 40 5.06 32.26 -6.16
CA PRO A 40 4.90 30.92 -5.63
C PRO A 40 5.27 29.87 -6.68
N THR A 41 6.26 29.05 -6.36
CA THR A 41 6.65 27.91 -7.19
C THR A 41 5.86 26.66 -6.82
N PRO A 42 5.42 25.83 -7.78
CA PRO A 42 4.75 24.56 -7.49
C PRO A 42 5.61 23.64 -6.62
N LEU A 43 5.05 23.19 -5.48
CA LEU A 43 5.79 22.37 -4.51
C LEU A 43 6.11 20.96 -5.03
N PHE A 44 5.21 20.42 -5.85
CA PHE A 44 5.35 19.13 -6.50
C PHE A 44 5.26 19.30 -8.01
N LYS A 45 6.20 18.68 -8.72
CA LYS A 45 6.10 18.52 -10.17
C LYS A 45 5.17 17.36 -10.46
N ARG A 46 4.40 17.45 -11.56
CA ARG A 46 3.74 16.27 -12.10
C ARG A 46 4.80 15.28 -12.53
N LEU A 47 4.57 14.02 -12.22
CA LEU A 47 5.40 12.93 -12.72
C LEU A 47 5.02 12.72 -14.17
N GLU A 48 6.00 12.88 -15.07
CA GLU A 48 5.84 12.54 -16.48
C GLU A 48 6.07 11.04 -16.65
N LEU A 49 5.16 10.37 -17.33
CA LEU A 49 5.18 8.91 -17.48
C LEU A 49 6.47 8.42 -18.15
N ASP A 50 6.98 9.20 -19.11
CA ASP A 50 8.21 8.90 -19.84
C ASP A 50 9.46 8.94 -18.94
N GLU A 51 9.49 9.85 -17.95
CA GLU A 51 10.59 9.95 -16.98
C GLU A 51 10.59 8.76 -16.01
N ILE A 52 9.39 8.32 -15.58
CA ILE A 52 9.22 7.11 -14.75
C ILE A 52 9.72 5.89 -15.52
N LEU A 53 9.22 5.68 -16.74
CA LEU A 53 9.56 4.52 -17.57
C LEU A 53 11.06 4.46 -17.86
N ALA A 54 11.71 5.60 -18.14
CA ALA A 54 13.15 5.67 -18.31
C ALA A 54 13.92 5.29 -17.04
N SER A 55 13.45 5.75 -15.86
CA SER A 55 14.07 5.41 -14.58
C SER A 55 13.91 3.93 -14.19
N GLU A 56 12.75 3.34 -14.46
CA GLU A 56 12.48 1.92 -14.21
C GLU A 56 13.28 1.04 -15.17
N GLN A 57 13.37 1.41 -16.45
CA GLN A 57 14.15 0.67 -17.43
C GLN A 57 15.65 0.73 -17.12
N ALA A 58 16.18 1.89 -16.71
CA ALA A 58 17.57 2.02 -16.28
C ALA A 58 17.90 1.16 -15.03
N LEU A 59 16.95 1.03 -14.10
CA LEU A 59 17.12 0.18 -12.93
C LEU A 59 17.05 -1.31 -13.28
N ALA A 60 16.14 -1.70 -14.17
CA ALA A 60 16.00 -3.07 -14.65
C ALA A 60 17.26 -3.55 -15.39
N GLU A 61 17.82 -2.72 -16.28
CA GLU A 61 19.06 -3.01 -17.01
C GLU A 61 20.27 -3.14 -16.07
N ALA A 62 20.27 -2.42 -14.93
CA ALA A 62 21.32 -2.55 -13.91
C ALA A 62 21.22 -3.85 -13.09
N THR A 63 20.04 -4.47 -13.01
CA THR A 63 19.79 -5.70 -12.23
C THR A 63 19.99 -7.01 -13.00
N ASP A 64 20.09 -6.98 -14.33
CA ASP A 64 20.19 -8.19 -15.19
C ASP A 64 21.54 -8.94 -15.13
N VAL A 65 22.50 -8.48 -14.31
CA VAL A 65 23.83 -9.12 -14.15
C VAL A 65 23.96 -10.03 -12.93
N ALA A 66 22.93 -10.22 -12.10
CA ALA A 66 23.08 -11.02 -10.88
C ALA A 66 21.82 -11.81 -10.47
N SER A 67 21.45 -12.85 -11.23
CA SER A 67 21.00 -14.14 -10.66
C SER A 67 20.67 -15.15 -11.76
N GLY A 68 21.64 -16.02 -12.07
CA GLY A 68 21.30 -17.36 -12.49
C GLY A 68 21.08 -18.22 -11.24
N ASP A 69 19.92 -18.83 -11.09
CA ASP A 69 19.75 -19.99 -10.19
C ASP A 69 18.73 -20.99 -10.79
N PRO A 70 18.98 -22.32 -10.67
CA PRO A 70 18.27 -23.37 -11.41
C PRO A 70 17.23 -24.09 -10.55
N GLY A 71 16.04 -24.30 -11.11
CA GLY A 71 15.04 -25.22 -10.55
C GLY A 71 13.64 -24.79 -10.99
N HIS A 72 12.67 -25.65 -11.24
CA HIS A 72 12.54 -27.09 -11.06
C HIS A 72 11.37 -27.49 -12.00
N GLY A 73 11.60 -28.47 -12.87
CA GLY A 73 10.62 -28.88 -13.87
C GLY A 73 9.44 -29.64 -13.28
N VAL A 74 8.22 -29.16 -13.57
CA VAL A 74 7.00 -29.97 -13.46
C VAL A 74 6.27 -29.94 -14.80
N LYS A 75 6.23 -31.12 -15.44
CA LYS A 75 5.47 -31.44 -16.66
C LYS A 75 3.96 -31.50 -16.34
N GLY A 76 3.13 -30.79 -17.11
CA GLY A 76 1.71 -31.13 -17.19
C GLY A 76 0.87 -30.24 -18.09
N GLY A 77 0.22 -30.83 -19.11
CA GLY A 77 -1.10 -30.37 -19.58
C GLY A 77 -1.17 -29.42 -20.78
N LYS A 78 -1.15 -29.98 -21.99
CA LYS A 78 -1.54 -29.34 -23.26
C LYS A 78 -3.02 -28.88 -23.23
N LYS A 79 -3.31 -27.61 -23.59
CA LYS A 79 -4.44 -27.24 -24.49
C LYS A 79 -4.26 -25.84 -25.11
N LYS A 80 -4.28 -25.80 -26.45
CA LYS A 80 -4.26 -24.66 -27.38
C LYS A 80 -5.66 -24.04 -27.45
N LYS A 81 -5.85 -22.70 -27.41
CA LYS A 81 -6.19 -21.73 -28.49
C LYS A 81 -7.05 -20.62 -27.80
N GLN A 82 -7.10 -19.33 -28.13
CA GLN A 82 -6.85 -18.59 -29.36
C GLN A 82 -6.74 -17.06 -29.05
N LYS A 83 -6.00 -16.35 -29.91
CA LYS A 83 -5.64 -14.92 -29.84
C LYS A 83 -6.83 -13.94 -29.90
N ALA A 84 -6.73 -12.84 -29.15
CA ALA A 84 -7.21 -11.51 -29.54
C ALA A 84 -6.19 -10.45 -29.04
N LYS A 85 -6.06 -9.37 -29.80
CA LYS A 85 -4.90 -8.49 -29.97
C LYS A 85 -5.18 -7.15 -29.28
N GLY A 86 -4.22 -6.60 -28.53
CA GLY A 86 -4.35 -5.29 -27.86
C GLY A 86 -3.18 -5.00 -26.92
N ASP A 87 -2.09 -4.51 -27.50
CA ASP A 87 -0.82 -4.17 -26.83
C ASP A 87 -0.95 -2.99 -25.84
N THR A 88 -0.72 -3.25 -24.55
CA THR A 88 -0.05 -2.34 -23.60
C THR A 88 0.58 -3.23 -22.53
N LYS A 89 1.90 -3.42 -22.64
CA LYS A 89 2.68 -4.33 -21.81
C LYS A 89 3.04 -3.63 -20.49
N MET A 90 2.41 -4.03 -19.39
CA MET A 90 2.92 -3.82 -18.02
C MET A 90 3.82 -5.02 -17.65
N PRO A 91 4.82 -4.84 -16.76
CA PRO A 91 5.76 -5.91 -16.39
C PRO A 91 5.03 -7.12 -15.81
N GLU A 92 5.57 -8.32 -16.06
CA GLU A 92 5.00 -9.61 -15.66
C GLU A 92 4.61 -9.58 -14.18
N ALA A 93 3.30 -9.64 -13.94
CA ALA A 93 2.76 -9.88 -12.63
C ALA A 93 3.18 -11.29 -12.17
N PRO A 94 3.48 -11.50 -10.88
CA PRO A 94 3.91 -12.79 -10.36
C PRO A 94 2.93 -13.90 -10.76
N GLU A 95 3.47 -15.06 -11.17
CA GLU A 95 2.68 -16.20 -11.66
C GLU A 95 1.56 -16.55 -10.65
N GLY A 96 0.31 -16.33 -11.06
CA GLY A 96 -0.88 -16.61 -10.25
C GLY A 96 -1.84 -15.43 -10.03
N THR A 97 -1.47 -14.20 -10.38
CA THR A 97 -2.40 -13.06 -10.26
C THR A 97 -3.23 -12.87 -11.53
N THR A 98 -4.55 -13.08 -11.42
CA THR A 98 -5.51 -12.74 -12.49
C THR A 98 -6.03 -11.33 -12.26
N TYR A 99 -6.18 -10.53 -13.32
CA TYR A 99 -6.82 -9.22 -13.24
C TYR A 99 -8.31 -9.37 -12.92
N LEU A 100 -8.77 -8.66 -11.89
CA LEU A 100 -10.18 -8.59 -11.50
C LEU A 100 -10.80 -7.30 -12.01
N GLU A 101 -12.03 -7.38 -12.52
CA GLU A 101 -12.79 -6.18 -12.91
C GLU A 101 -13.18 -5.36 -11.67
N PHE A 102 -13.10 -4.03 -11.79
CA PHE A 102 -13.39 -3.11 -10.69
C PHE A 102 -14.82 -3.28 -10.13
N ASP A 103 -15.81 -3.56 -10.98
CA ASP A 103 -17.19 -3.82 -10.56
C ASP A 103 -17.29 -5.03 -9.59
N THR A 104 -16.43 -6.04 -9.78
CA THR A 104 -16.40 -7.20 -8.89
C THR A 104 -15.77 -6.85 -7.54
N PHE A 105 -14.77 -5.96 -7.53
CA PHE A 105 -14.19 -5.46 -6.29
C PHE A 105 -15.20 -4.65 -5.45
N MET A 106 -16.02 -3.81 -6.10
CA MET A 106 -17.04 -3.01 -5.39
C MET A 106 -18.15 -3.85 -4.73
N LYS A 107 -18.34 -5.11 -5.13
CA LYS A 107 -19.31 -6.03 -4.50
C LYS A 107 -18.82 -6.60 -3.17
N VAL A 108 -17.53 -6.47 -2.86
CA VAL A 108 -16.95 -6.97 -1.61
C VAL A 108 -17.04 -5.89 -0.54
N ASP A 109 -17.70 -6.19 0.57
CA ASP A 109 -17.76 -5.34 1.75
C ASP A 109 -16.69 -5.79 2.75
N LEU A 110 -15.55 -5.08 2.77
CA LEU A 110 -14.48 -5.31 3.73
C LEU A 110 -14.72 -4.46 4.99
N ARG A 111 -14.88 -5.13 6.13
CA ARG A 111 -15.10 -4.50 7.43
C ARG A 111 -14.00 -4.86 8.42
N VAL A 112 -13.80 -3.99 9.39
CA VAL A 112 -12.92 -4.21 10.53
C VAL A 112 -13.78 -4.33 11.77
N GLY A 113 -13.51 -5.34 12.60
CA GLY A 113 -14.20 -5.55 13.85
C GLY A 113 -13.23 -5.93 14.95
N LYS A 114 -13.67 -5.70 16.19
CA LYS A 114 -12.93 -6.08 17.39
C LYS A 114 -13.31 -7.51 17.76
N ILE A 115 -12.30 -8.34 18.05
CA ILE A 115 -12.52 -9.67 18.59
C ILE A 115 -12.97 -9.54 20.05
N THR A 116 -14.11 -10.13 20.39
CA THR A 116 -14.68 -10.12 21.76
C THR A 116 -14.40 -11.43 22.50
N SER A 117 -14.39 -12.57 21.80
CA SER A 117 -14.08 -13.88 22.38
C SER A 117 -13.43 -14.80 21.34
N VAL A 118 -12.59 -15.72 21.82
CA VAL A 118 -11.90 -16.75 21.02
C VAL A 118 -12.03 -18.09 21.75
N GLU A 119 -12.63 -19.08 21.08
CA GLU A 119 -12.80 -20.43 21.62
C GLU A 119 -12.21 -21.48 20.67
N ASP A 120 -11.76 -22.60 21.21
CA ASP A 120 -11.28 -23.74 20.42
C ASP A 120 -12.43 -24.43 19.68
N HIS A 121 -12.25 -24.70 18.39
CA HIS A 121 -13.27 -25.41 17.63
C HIS A 121 -13.33 -26.90 18.06
N PRO A 122 -14.50 -27.44 18.44
CA PRO A 122 -14.62 -28.76 19.06
C PRO A 122 -14.19 -29.93 18.17
N ASN A 123 -14.23 -29.74 16.85
CA ASN A 123 -13.89 -30.78 15.85
C ASN A 123 -12.68 -30.43 14.97
N ALA A 124 -11.95 -29.34 15.25
CA ALA A 124 -10.86 -28.90 14.37
C ALA A 124 -9.68 -28.31 15.15
N ASP A 125 -8.58 -29.05 15.20
CA ASP A 125 -7.38 -28.70 15.98
C ASP A 125 -6.65 -27.45 15.47
N ARG A 126 -6.98 -26.95 14.28
CA ARG A 126 -6.33 -25.81 13.63
C ARG A 126 -7.21 -24.57 13.50
N LEU A 127 -8.45 -24.62 14.00
CA LEU A 127 -9.41 -23.53 13.88
C LEU A 127 -9.81 -23.00 15.25
N TYR A 128 -9.93 -21.66 15.33
CA TYR A 128 -10.60 -20.97 16.42
C TYR A 128 -11.98 -20.50 15.97
N VAL A 129 -12.94 -20.55 16.88
CA VAL A 129 -14.23 -19.87 16.77
C VAL A 129 -14.06 -18.49 17.39
N VAL A 130 -14.17 -17.45 16.56
CA VAL A 130 -13.92 -16.06 16.95
C VAL A 130 -15.23 -15.29 16.85
N THR A 131 -15.62 -14.64 17.94
CA THR A 131 -16.72 -13.69 17.95
C THR A 131 -16.17 -12.28 17.73
N ILE A 132 -16.74 -11.57 16.76
CA ILE A 132 -16.30 -10.26 16.31
C ILE A 132 -17.47 -9.28 16.40
N ASP A 133 -17.19 -8.14 16.98
CA ASP A 133 -18.03 -6.95 16.95
C ASP A 133 -17.51 -5.99 15.88
N ASP A 134 -18.27 -5.82 14.79
CA ASP A 134 -17.95 -4.91 13.70
C ASP A 134 -18.70 -3.58 13.78
N GLY A 135 -19.24 -3.23 14.97
CA GLY A 135 -20.00 -2.01 15.19
C GLY A 135 -21.39 -2.02 14.58
N SER A 136 -21.80 -3.12 13.94
CA SER A 136 -23.21 -3.42 13.77
C SER A 136 -23.68 -4.08 15.07
N ASP A 137 -24.82 -3.68 15.63
CA ASP A 137 -25.34 -4.14 16.94
C ASP A 137 -25.59 -5.66 17.06
N LYS A 138 -25.04 -6.46 16.13
CA LYS A 138 -25.09 -7.92 16.07
C LYS A 138 -23.66 -8.44 15.98
N GLU A 139 -23.23 -9.13 17.02
CA GLU A 139 -21.97 -9.90 17.01
C GLU A 139 -22.02 -10.97 15.92
N ARG A 140 -20.90 -11.18 15.23
CA ARG A 140 -20.73 -12.23 14.22
C ARG A 140 -19.72 -13.26 14.70
N THR A 141 -20.02 -14.53 14.49
CA THR A 141 -19.09 -15.62 14.79
C THR A 141 -18.49 -16.16 13.50
N ILE A 142 -17.17 -16.27 13.45
CA ILE A 142 -16.42 -16.81 12.31
C ILE A 142 -15.42 -17.88 12.76
N CYS A 143 -15.05 -18.78 11.85
CA CYS A 143 -13.99 -19.76 12.10
C CYS A 143 -12.68 -19.28 11.45
N ALA A 144 -11.62 -19.11 12.23
CA ALA A 144 -10.33 -18.62 11.77
C ALA A 144 -9.22 -19.68 11.94
N GLY A 145 -8.45 -19.94 10.88
CA GLY A 145 -7.32 -20.88 10.90
C GLY A 145 -6.03 -20.33 11.51
N LEU A 146 -6.15 -19.53 12.57
CA LEU A 146 -5.04 -18.75 13.14
C LEU A 146 -4.31 -19.47 14.30
N LYS A 147 -4.77 -20.66 14.69
CA LYS A 147 -4.24 -21.44 15.82
C LYS A 147 -2.77 -21.85 15.72
N ALA A 148 -2.21 -21.89 14.51
CA ALA A 148 -0.79 -22.17 14.31
C ALA A 148 0.12 -20.95 14.57
N PHE A 149 -0.43 -19.74 14.58
CA PHE A 149 0.34 -18.49 14.60
C PHE A 149 0.05 -17.61 15.81
N TYR A 150 -1.14 -17.73 16.42
CA TYR A 150 -1.56 -16.90 17.53
C TYR A 150 -2.14 -17.75 18.66
N ALA A 151 -1.78 -17.38 19.89
CA ALA A 151 -2.45 -17.85 21.10
C ALA A 151 -3.77 -17.06 21.30
N PRO A 152 -4.75 -17.62 22.03
CA PRO A 152 -6.02 -16.94 22.29
C PRO A 152 -5.91 -15.79 23.32
N GLU A 153 -4.76 -15.67 24.01
CA GLU A 153 -4.40 -14.62 24.97
C GLU A 153 -3.67 -13.46 24.27
#